data_AF-A0A5K1CY59-F1
#
_entry.id   AF-A0A5K1CY59-F1
#
_cell.length_a   1.000
_cell.length_b   1.000
_cell.length_c   1.000
_cell.angle_alpha   90.00
_cell.angle_beta   90.00
_cell.angle_gamma   90.00
#
_symmetry.space_group_name_H-M   'P 1'
#
loop_
_entity.id
_entity.type
_entity.pdbx_description
1 polymer ?
#
loop_
_entity_poly.entity_id
_entity_poly.type
_entity_poly.pdbx_seq_one_letter_code
_entity_poly.pdbx_strand_id
1 'polypeptide(L)'
;RFEDGVKVVSVKNVDNPYKNQANFNNRFKLTLNKLYAWSLIDYDRVVMLDSDNIFLQKTDELFQCGQFCAVFINPCIFHTGLFVLQ
;
A
#
# COMPACT_ATOMS: atom_id res chain seq x y z
N ARG A 1 23.43 0.21 -1.31
CA ARG A 1 23.68 0.58 -2.73
C ARG A 1 22.61 1.62 -3.08
N PHE A 2 22.99 2.90 -3.13
CA PHE A 2 22.10 4.06 -3.26
C PHE A 2 21.92 4.48 -4.75
N GLU A 3 22.24 3.60 -5.70
CA GLU A 3 22.51 3.99 -7.09
C GLU A 3 21.28 4.50 -7.87
N ASP A 4 20.05 4.17 -7.44
CA ASP A 4 18.82 4.53 -8.18
C ASP A 4 17.81 5.34 -7.36
N GLY A 5 18.21 5.90 -6.20
CA GLY A 5 17.28 6.61 -5.30
C GLY A 5 16.28 5.69 -4.58
N VAL A 6 16.50 4.37 -4.59
CA VAL A 6 15.64 3.37 -3.96
C VAL A 6 16.12 2.99 -2.56
N LYS A 7 15.19 2.93 -1.60
CA LYS A 7 15.43 2.41 -0.24
C LYS A 7 14.70 1.08 -0.07
N VAL A 8 15.45 0.01 0.22
CA VAL A 8 14.87 -1.29 0.58
C VAL A 8 14.75 -1.37 2.10
N VAL A 9 13.55 -1.63 2.61
CA VAL A 9 13.27 -1.78 4.04
C VAL A 9 12.77 -3.20 4.29
N SER A 10 13.51 -3.98 5.07
CA SER A 10 13.04 -5.28 5.54
C SER A 10 12.16 -5.09 6.76
N VAL A 11 10.95 -5.64 6.72
CA VAL A 11 9.97 -5.56 7.81
C VAL A 11 9.61 -6.96 8.31
N LYS A 12 9.24 -7.07 9.59
CA LYS A 12 8.72 -8.32 10.16
C LYS A 12 7.28 -8.50 9.75
N ASN A 13 6.87 -9.73 9.39
CA ASN A 13 5.47 -9.99 9.05
C ASN A 13 4.54 -9.66 10.24
N VAL A 14 3.47 -8.91 9.95
CA VAL A 14 2.35 -8.68 10.86
C VAL A 14 1.48 -9.93 10.84
N ASP A 15 1.23 -10.48 12.03
CA ASP A 15 0.36 -11.65 12.15
C ASP A 15 -1.10 -11.25 11.91
N ASN A 16 -1.78 -11.95 11.00
CA ASN A 16 -3.18 -11.67 10.72
C ASN A 16 -4.06 -12.26 11.84
N PRO A 17 -4.76 -11.45 12.66
CA PRO A 17 -5.56 -11.95 13.77
C PRO A 17 -6.75 -12.80 13.31
N TYR A 18 -7.14 -12.69 12.05
CA TYR A 18 -8.24 -13.43 11.45
C TYR A 18 -7.82 -14.77 10.82
N LYS A 19 -6.52 -15.12 10.85
CA LYS A 19 -5.98 -16.32 10.18
C LYS A 19 -6.61 -17.65 10.61
N ASN A 20 -7.23 -17.69 11.78
CA ASN A 20 -7.85 -18.89 12.35
C ASN A 20 -9.37 -18.95 12.12
N GLN A 21 -9.97 -18.00 11.40
CA GLN A 21 -11.41 -18.04 11.10
C GLN A 21 -11.74 -19.16 10.12
N ALA A 22 -12.93 -19.76 10.27
CA ALA A 22 -13.35 -20.93 9.48
C ALA A 22 -13.28 -20.72 7.95
N ASN A 23 -13.58 -19.51 7.48
CA ASN A 23 -13.57 -19.15 6.06
C ASN A 23 -12.38 -18.24 5.69
N PHE A 24 -11.28 -18.32 6.43
CA PHE A 24 -10.10 -17.51 6.15
C PHE A 24 -9.45 -17.93 4.82
N ASN A 25 -9.32 -16.98 3.89
CA ASN A 25 -8.58 -17.21 2.66
C ASN A 25 -7.09 -16.96 2.89
N ASN A 26 -6.26 -18.00 2.73
CA ASN A 26 -4.82 -17.97 2.93
C ASN A 26 -4.09 -16.86 2.16
N ARG A 27 -4.65 -16.38 1.04
CA ARG A 27 -4.06 -15.25 0.29
C ARG A 27 -3.95 -13.98 1.14
N PHE A 28 -4.79 -13.83 2.16
CA PHE A 28 -4.82 -12.65 3.03
C PHE A 28 -3.88 -12.76 4.24
N LYS A 29 -3.11 -13.84 4.36
CA LYS A 29 -2.21 -14.09 5.51
C LYS A 29 -1.27 -12.93 5.78
N LEU A 30 -0.78 -12.26 4.73
CA LEU A 30 0.21 -11.18 4.82
C LEU A 30 -0.35 -9.80 4.45
N THR A 31 -1.66 -9.66 4.24
CA THR A 31 -2.27 -8.40 3.78
C THR A 31 -2.02 -7.24 4.73
N LEU A 32 -1.91 -7.50 6.04
CA LEU A 32 -1.64 -6.45 7.03
C LEU A 32 -0.23 -5.85 6.93
N ASN A 33 0.71 -6.48 6.23
CA ASN A 33 2.03 -5.88 5.98
C ASN A 33 1.92 -4.57 5.18
N LYS A 34 0.84 -4.36 4.42
CA LYS A 34 0.59 -3.09 3.72
C LYS A 34 0.52 -1.89 4.68
N LEU A 35 0.17 -2.12 5.95
CA LEU A 35 0.08 -1.08 6.97
C LEU A 35 1.44 -0.47 7.32
N TYR A 36 2.56 -1.13 6.98
CA TYR A 36 3.89 -0.52 7.14
C TYR A 36 4.06 0.78 6.35
N ALA A 37 3.22 1.05 5.33
CA ALA A 37 3.20 2.33 4.64
C ALA A 37 2.99 3.52 5.60
N TRP A 38 2.20 3.36 6.66
CA TRP A 38 2.00 4.39 7.70
C TRP A 38 3.20 4.58 8.64
N SER A 39 4.17 3.66 8.63
CA SER A 39 5.40 3.81 9.42
C SER A 39 6.46 4.65 8.72
N LEU A 40 6.23 5.04 7.45
CA LEU A 40 7.14 5.85 6.64
C LEU A 40 7.02 7.35 6.99
N ILE A 41 7.12 7.68 8.28
CA ILE A 41 6.95 9.03 8.84
C ILE A 41 8.02 10.05 8.39
N ASP A 42 9.09 9.57 7.75
CA ASP A 42 10.14 10.42 7.17
C ASP A 42 9.70 11.07 5.84
N TYR A 43 8.50 10.74 5.34
CA TYR A 43 7.96 11.24 4.08
C TYR A 43 6.66 12.02 4.32
N ASP A 44 6.54 13.21 3.72
CA ASP A 44 5.32 14.03 3.80
C ASP A 44 4.12 13.40 3.07
N ARG A 45 4.40 12.58 2.06
CA ARG A 45 3.42 11.95 1.16
C ARG A 45 3.93 10.59 0.72
N VAL A 46 3.06 9.58 0.74
CA VAL A 46 3.37 8.23 0.25
C VAL A 46 2.32 7.79 -0.77
N VAL A 47 2.73 7.51 -2.00
CA VAL A 47 1.92 6.81 -2.99
C VAL A 47 2.26 5.33 -2.91
N MET A 48 1.32 4.52 -2.41
CA MET A 48 1.47 3.06 -2.34
C MET A 48 0.94 2.42 -3.62
N LEU A 49 1.73 1.52 -4.22
CA LEU A 49 1.35 0.72 -5.38
C LEU A 49 1.59 -0.76 -5.06
N ASP A 50 0.62 -1.63 -5.34
CA ASP A 50 0.81 -3.08 -5.24
C ASP A 50 1.82 -3.57 -6.31
N SER A 51 2.56 -4.63 -5.99
CA SER A 51 3.64 -5.16 -6.84
C SER A 51 3.18 -5.76 -8.17
N ASP A 52 1.88 -5.97 -8.34
CA ASP A 52 1.25 -6.46 -9.56
C ASP A 52 0.66 -5.33 -10.42
N ASN A 53 0.98 -4.07 -10.13
CA ASN A 53 0.63 -2.92 -10.94
C ASN A 53 1.86 -2.25 -11.54
N ILE A 54 1.67 -1.58 -12.68
CA ILE A 54 2.73 -0.86 -13.40
C ILE A 54 2.20 0.51 -13.86
N PHE A 55 3.00 1.55 -13.67
CA PHE A 55 2.71 2.87 -14.24
C PHE A 55 3.12 2.90 -15.70
N LEU A 56 2.19 3.31 -16.58
CA LEU A 56 2.44 3.45 -18.02
C LEU A 56 2.93 4.86 -18.40
N GLN A 57 2.76 5.83 -17.50
CA GLN A 57 3.13 7.22 -17.66
C GLN A 57 3.56 7.81 -16.31
N LYS A 58 4.11 9.02 -16.35
CA LYS A 58 4.46 9.78 -15.15
C LYS A 58 3.20 10.12 -14.34
N THR A 59 3.26 9.99 -13.02
CA THR A 59 2.11 10.07 -12.09
C THR A 59 2.34 11.04 -10.92
N ASP A 60 3.15 12.07 -11.11
CA ASP A 60 3.47 13.06 -10.06
C ASP A 60 2.23 13.77 -9.50
N GLU A 61 1.15 13.86 -10.29
CA GLU A 61 -0.13 14.43 -9.87
C GLU A 61 -0.78 13.67 -8.70
N LEU A 62 -0.47 12.39 -8.52
CA LEU A 62 -0.99 11.60 -7.40
C LEU A 62 -0.55 12.18 -6.05
N PHE A 63 0.65 12.79 -5.99
CA PHE A 63 1.15 13.45 -4.79
C PHE A 63 0.38 14.72 -4.43
N GLN A 64 -0.51 15.21 -5.30
CA GLN A 64 -1.35 16.39 -5.05
C GLN A 64 -2.75 16.02 -4.52
N CYS A 65 -3.10 14.72 -4.44
CA CYS A 65 -4.40 14.28 -3.93
C CYS A 65 -4.57 14.56 -2.42
N GLY A 66 -5.79 14.47 -1.89
CA GLY A 66 -6.06 14.58 -0.44
C GLY A 66 -5.58 13.39 0.41
N GLN A 67 -5.98 13.36 1.68
CA GLN A 67 -5.72 12.27 2.63
C GLN A 67 -7.06 11.73 3.16
N PHE A 68 -7.44 10.46 3.02
CA PHE A 68 -6.89 9.33 2.24
C PHE A 68 -7.43 9.36 0.79
N CYS A 69 -6.59 9.07 -0.21
CA CYS A 69 -7.02 8.97 -1.61
C CYS A 69 -6.86 7.55 -2.16
N ALA A 70 -7.89 7.05 -2.84
CA ALA A 70 -7.87 5.79 -3.57
C ALA A 70 -8.90 5.82 -4.71
N VAL A 71 -8.83 4.82 -5.60
CA VAL A 71 -9.78 4.67 -6.71
C VAL A 71 -10.92 3.74 -6.29
N PHE A 72 -12.17 4.15 -6.53
CA PHE A 72 -13.34 3.33 -6.26
C PHE A 72 -13.49 2.18 -7.26
N ILE A 73 -13.71 0.96 -6.76
CA ILE A 73 -14.20 -0.18 -7.56
C ILE A 73 -15.70 0.02 -7.82
N ASN A 74 -16.41 0.50 -6.80
CA ASN A 74 -17.82 0.86 -6.83
C ASN A 74 -18.07 1.93 -5.75
N PRO A 75 -19.28 2.52 -5.65
CA PRO A 75 -19.56 3.63 -4.73
C PRO A 75 -19.28 3.37 -3.24
N CYS A 76 -19.16 2.10 -2.81
CA CYS A 76 -18.94 1.73 -1.41
C CYS A 76 -17.51 1.22 -1.13
N ILE A 77 -16.78 0.80 -2.17
CA ILE A 77 -15.53 0.05 -2.01
C ILE A 77 -14.46 0.64 -2.92
N PHE A 78 -13.32 1.00 -2.34
CA PHE A 78 -12.12 1.39 -3.08
C PHE A 78 -11.13 0.23 -3.24
N HIS A 79 -10.32 0.31 -4.29
CA HIS A 79 -9.25 -0.63 -4.57
C HIS A 79 -8.00 -0.23 -3.80
N THR A 80 -7.47 -1.12 -2.97
CA THR A 80 -6.28 -0.86 -2.15
C THR A 80 -4.96 -1.08 -2.88
N GLY A 81 -4.99 -1.36 -4.19
CA GLY A 81 -3.78 -1.56 -4.99
C GLY A 81 -3.07 -0.25 -5.35
N LEU A 82 -3.77 0.88 -5.26
CA LEU A 82 -3.19 2.22 -5.38
C LEU A 82 -3.89 3.15 -4.40
N PHE A 83 -3.12 3.78 -3.51
CA PHE A 83 -3.63 4.81 -2.62
C PHE A 83 -2.54 5.80 -2.20
N VAL A 84 -2.97 6.97 -1.71
CA VAL A 84 -2.08 8.05 -1.23
C VAL A 84 -2.30 8.29 0.25
N LEU A 85 -1.20 8.36 0.99
CA LEU A 85 -1.12 8.68 2.42
C LEU A 85 -0.35 9.97 2.67
N GLN A 86 -0.54 10.49 3.88
CA GLN A 86 0.25 11.50 4.56
C GLN A 86 0.55 10.97 5.96
#